data_AF-A0A0V0J3F7-F1
#
_entry.id   AF-A0A0V0J3F7-F1
#
_cell.length_a   1.000
_cell.length_b   1.000
_cell.length_c   1.000
_cell.angle_alpha   90.00
_cell.angle_beta   90.00
_cell.angle_gamma   90.00
#
_symmetry.space_group_name_H-M   'P 1'
#
loop_
_entity.id
_entity.type
_entity.pdbx_description
1 polymer ?
#
loop_
_entity_poly.entity_id
_entity_poly.type
_entity_poly.pdbx_seq_one_letter_code
_entity_poly.pdbx_strand_id
1 'polypeptide(L)'
;MHSILCLLTLIHMVLTCSSGKKPLSAGDITDLQAVVMPNGYLNVTWHGEEPERNQKKIFKIKMTPPAGYWFFCFTEFYTFDDLDLSTNYTIEVNSMDVDGGTFGSGQNISIRMQN
;
A
#
# COMPACT_ATOMS: atom_id res chain seq x y z
N MET A 1 -51.93 25.24 -20.13
CA MET A 1 -51.39 25.42 -18.76
C MET A 1 -51.81 24.18 -17.97
N HIS A 2 -50.97 23.28 -17.48
CA HIS A 2 -49.54 23.26 -17.19
C HIS A 2 -48.97 21.90 -17.64
N SER A 3 -47.94 21.93 -18.47
CA SER A 3 -47.14 20.75 -18.82
C SER A 3 -45.68 21.08 -18.50
N ILE A 4 -45.40 21.30 -17.21
CA ILE A 4 -44.05 21.57 -16.69
C ILE A 4 -44.01 21.02 -15.26
N LEU A 5 -44.15 19.70 -15.09
CA LEU A 5 -44.01 19.09 -13.75
C LEU A 5 -43.29 17.74 -13.77
N CYS A 6 -42.53 17.45 -14.84
CA CYS A 6 -41.64 16.29 -14.89
C CYS A 6 -40.16 16.65 -15.08
N LEU A 7 -39.79 17.93 -15.03
CA LEU A 7 -38.42 18.38 -15.27
C LEU A 7 -37.63 18.78 -14.00
N LEU A 8 -38.26 18.70 -12.81
CA LEU A 8 -37.61 19.12 -11.55
C LEU A 8 -36.93 17.99 -10.77
N THR A 9 -37.12 16.72 -11.15
CA THR A 9 -36.41 15.59 -10.52
C THR A 9 -35.04 15.30 -11.14
N LEU A 10 -34.70 15.93 -12.27
CA LEU A 10 -33.43 15.70 -12.96
C LEU A 10 -32.25 16.53 -12.39
N ILE A 11 -32.51 17.47 -11.47
CA ILE A 11 -31.50 18.42 -10.96
C ILE A 11 -30.97 18.01 -9.57
N HIS A 12 -31.21 16.79 -9.10
CA HIS A 12 -30.59 16.27 -7.86
C HIS A 12 -29.58 15.17 -8.08
N MET A 13 -29.33 14.78 -9.33
CA MET A 13 -28.07 14.13 -9.72
C MET A 13 -27.00 15.18 -10.00
N VAL A 14 -26.87 16.17 -9.10
CA VAL A 14 -25.54 16.78 -8.89
C VAL A 14 -24.77 15.70 -8.16
N LEU A 15 -24.26 14.76 -8.96
CA LEU A 15 -23.27 13.77 -8.59
C LEU A 15 -22.04 14.59 -8.19
N THR A 16 -22.05 15.06 -6.94
CA THR A 16 -20.87 15.59 -6.29
C THR A 16 -19.93 14.41 -6.26
N CYS A 17 -19.02 14.39 -7.23
CA CYS A 17 -17.82 13.58 -7.17
C CYS A 17 -16.95 14.20 -6.07
N SER A 18 -17.43 14.11 -4.83
CA SER A 18 -16.56 14.18 -3.67
C SER A 18 -15.54 13.10 -3.93
N SER A 19 -14.26 13.47 -4.03
CA SER A 19 -13.16 12.52 -4.07
C SER A 19 -13.12 11.79 -2.72
N GLY A 20 -14.11 10.92 -2.49
CA GLY A 20 -14.17 10.04 -1.35
C GLY A 20 -12.97 9.14 -1.52
N LYS A 21 -11.96 9.30 -0.66
CA LYS A 21 -10.92 8.30 -0.52
C LYS A 21 -11.64 6.97 -0.39
N LYS A 22 -11.32 6.01 -1.27
CA LYS A 22 -11.89 4.67 -1.21
C LYS A 22 -11.80 4.19 0.24
N PRO A 23 -12.89 3.68 0.84
CA PRO A 23 -12.81 3.13 2.18
C PRO A 23 -11.76 2.02 2.18
N LEU A 24 -10.88 2.06 3.18
CA LEU A 24 -9.85 1.06 3.34
C LEU A 24 -10.49 -0.29 3.68
N SER A 25 -9.94 -1.34 3.09
CA SER A 25 -10.35 -2.73 3.27
C SER A 25 -9.33 -3.46 4.14
N ALA A 26 -9.75 -4.56 4.77
CA ALA A 26 -8.86 -5.41 5.54
C ALA A 26 -7.61 -5.79 4.73
N GLY A 27 -6.43 -5.61 5.34
CA GLY A 27 -5.14 -5.88 4.70
C GLY A 27 -4.66 -4.85 3.68
N ASP A 28 -5.39 -3.77 3.43
CA ASP A 28 -4.86 -2.66 2.65
C ASP A 28 -3.57 -2.15 3.32
N ILE A 29 -2.53 -2.01 2.51
CA ILE A 29 -1.28 -1.38 2.94
C ILE A 29 -1.42 0.12 2.76
N THR A 30 -1.10 0.88 3.80
CA THR A 30 -1.07 2.34 3.83
C THR A 30 0.29 2.84 4.33
N ASP A 31 0.54 4.14 4.14
CA ASP A 31 1.71 4.84 4.67
C ASP A 31 3.07 4.15 4.42
N LEU A 32 3.24 3.54 3.24
CA LEU A 32 4.53 2.95 2.84
C LEU A 32 5.59 4.04 2.71
N GLN A 33 6.63 3.92 3.52
CA GLN A 33 7.76 4.84 3.56
C GLN A 33 9.07 4.07 3.51
N ALA A 34 10.07 4.71 2.94
CA ALA A 34 11.42 4.17 2.82
C ALA A 34 12.41 5.27 3.19
N VAL A 35 13.32 4.97 4.13
CA VAL A 35 14.30 5.91 4.66
C VAL A 35 15.69 5.31 4.49
N VAL A 36 16.52 5.98 3.68
CA VAL A 36 17.94 5.66 3.54
C VAL A 36 18.65 6.04 4.83
N MET A 37 19.32 5.07 5.42
CA MET A 37 20.12 5.24 6.62
C MET A 37 21.61 5.23 6.25
N PRO A 38 22.50 5.83 7.08
CA PRO A 38 23.94 5.75 6.87
C PRO A 38 24.41 4.30 6.72
N ASN A 39 25.48 4.08 5.94
CA ASN A 39 26.10 2.77 5.71
C ASN A 39 25.30 1.79 4.83
N GLY A 40 24.44 2.28 3.93
CA GLY A 40 23.77 1.42 2.94
C GLY A 40 22.59 0.63 3.49
N TYR A 41 22.04 1.04 4.63
CA TYR A 41 20.81 0.47 5.17
C TYR A 41 19.59 1.20 4.60
N LEU A 42 18.51 0.46 4.39
CA LEU A 42 17.22 1.00 3.99
C LEU A 42 16.15 0.50 4.95
N ASN A 43 15.58 1.43 5.72
CA ASN A 43 14.46 1.14 6.59
C ASN A 43 13.15 1.37 5.82
N VAL A 44 12.29 0.36 5.81
CA VAL A 44 10.97 0.42 5.19
C VAL A 44 9.93 0.24 6.28
N THR A 45 8.95 1.13 6.33
CA THR A 45 7.82 1.07 7.25
C THR A 45 6.53 1.16 6.46
N TRP A 46 5.48 0.54 6.95
CA TRP A 46 4.15 0.64 6.36
C TRP A 46 3.12 0.52 7.48
N HIS A 47 1.84 0.68 7.15
CA HIS A 47 0.74 0.29 8.01
C HIS A 47 -0.11 -0.73 7.27
N GLY A 48 -0.54 -1.80 7.95
CA GLY A 48 -1.50 -2.75 7.42
C GLY A 48 -2.84 -2.56 8.10
N GLU A 49 -3.91 -2.38 7.35
CA GLU A 49 -5.25 -2.35 7.94
C GLU A 49 -5.57 -3.67 8.66
N GLU A 50 -6.25 -3.56 9.80
CA GLU A 50 -6.56 -4.72 10.63
C GLU A 50 -7.32 -5.77 9.81
N PRO A 51 -6.89 -7.05 9.88
CA PRO A 51 -7.55 -8.10 9.15
C PRO A 51 -8.87 -8.46 9.85
N GLU A 52 -9.66 -9.35 9.25
CA GLU A 52 -10.91 -9.79 9.89
C GLU A 52 -10.63 -10.50 11.22
N ARG A 53 -11.64 -10.54 12.11
CA ARG A 53 -11.49 -11.08 13.47
C ARG A 53 -10.88 -12.49 13.42
N ASN A 54 -9.77 -12.68 14.15
CA ASN A 54 -8.97 -13.92 14.26
C ASN A 54 -7.96 -14.18 13.13
N GLN A 55 -7.77 -13.25 12.20
CA GLN A 55 -6.65 -13.30 11.25
C GLN A 55 -5.40 -12.63 11.84
N LYS A 56 -4.21 -13.10 11.42
CA LYS A 56 -2.93 -12.48 11.80
C LYS A 56 -2.49 -11.52 10.71
N LYS A 57 -1.86 -10.41 11.11
CA LYS A 57 -1.12 -9.56 10.17
C LYS A 57 0.16 -10.28 9.75
N ILE A 58 0.21 -10.68 8.49
CA ILE A 58 1.39 -11.25 7.86
C ILE A 58 1.66 -10.42 6.63
N PHE A 59 2.90 -10.00 6.47
CA PHE A 59 3.33 -9.17 5.35
C PHE A 59 4.36 -9.92 4.52
N LYS A 60 4.27 -9.73 3.21
CA LYS A 60 5.33 -10.08 2.28
C LYS A 60 5.92 -8.82 1.67
N ILE A 61 7.24 -8.74 1.68
CA ILE A 61 8.00 -7.61 1.13
C ILE A 61 8.99 -8.12 0.08
N LYS A 62 9.16 -7.38 -1.00
CA LYS A 62 10.12 -7.69 -2.07
C LYS A 62 10.82 -6.41 -2.47
N MET A 63 12.11 -6.52 -2.77
CA MET A 63 12.93 -5.43 -3.28
C MET A 63 13.46 -5.78 -4.67
N THR A 64 13.57 -4.80 -5.57
CA THR A 64 14.11 -4.97 -6.93
C THR A 64 14.83 -3.72 -7.41
N PRO A 65 16.05 -3.79 -7.99
CA PRO A 65 16.87 -4.98 -8.22
C PRO A 65 17.62 -5.47 -6.96
N PRO A 66 18.23 -6.68 -6.98
CA PRO A 66 17.98 -7.73 -7.97
C PRO A 66 16.51 -8.18 -7.92
N ALA A 67 16.02 -8.93 -8.90
CA ALA A 67 14.68 -9.52 -8.81
C ALA A 67 14.65 -10.52 -7.64
N GLY A 68 14.39 -9.99 -6.45
CA GLY A 68 14.57 -10.69 -5.19
C GLY A 68 13.44 -11.66 -4.88
N TYR A 69 13.65 -12.46 -3.85
CA TYR A 69 12.62 -13.29 -3.24
C TYR A 69 11.69 -12.43 -2.38
N TRP A 70 10.49 -12.97 -2.10
CA TRP A 70 9.61 -12.40 -1.09
C TRP A 70 10.15 -12.75 0.31
N PHE A 71 10.30 -11.74 1.16
CA PHE A 71 10.56 -11.89 2.59
C PHE A 71 9.24 -11.80 3.35
N PHE A 72 9.11 -12.55 4.44
CA PHE A 72 7.90 -12.61 5.25
C PHE A 72 8.16 -12.03 6.63
N CYS A 73 7.26 -11.20 7.14
CA CYS A 73 7.36 -10.64 8.48
C CYS A 73 5.98 -10.41 9.11
N PHE A 74 5.96 -10.31 10.44
CA PHE A 74 4.77 -10.03 11.24
C PHE A 74 4.75 -8.58 11.77
N THR A 75 5.80 -7.82 11.46
CA THR A 75 5.99 -6.43 11.87
C THR A 75 5.70 -5.49 10.71
N GLU A 76 5.29 -4.26 11.03
CA GLU A 76 5.01 -3.19 10.07
C GLU A 76 6.29 -2.42 9.64
N PHE A 77 7.44 -3.09 9.73
CA PHE A 77 8.73 -2.58 9.29
C PHE A 77 9.67 -3.70 8.86
N TYR A 78 10.63 -3.36 7.99
CA TYR A 78 11.73 -4.21 7.57
C TYR A 78 12.97 -3.37 7.25
N THR A 79 14.15 -3.91 7.52
CA THR A 79 15.43 -3.27 7.18
C THR A 79 16.15 -4.11 6.15
N PHE A 80 16.50 -3.49 5.02
CA PHE A 80 17.45 -4.04 4.07
C PHE A 80 18.84 -3.49 4.38
N ASP A 81 19.86 -4.33 4.21
CA ASP A 81 21.27 -4.03 4.43
C ASP A 81 22.10 -4.33 3.17
N ASP A 82 23.38 -3.94 3.22
CA ASP A 82 24.37 -4.18 2.16
C ASP A 82 23.92 -3.75 0.74
N LEU A 83 23.21 -2.62 0.66
CA LEU A 83 22.70 -2.09 -0.59
C LEU A 83 23.71 -1.25 -1.35
N ASP A 84 23.62 -1.29 -2.68
CA ASP A 84 24.40 -0.45 -3.57
C ASP A 84 23.87 0.99 -3.57
N LEU A 85 24.72 1.92 -3.12
CA LEU A 85 24.44 3.35 -3.01
C LEU A 85 24.27 4.07 -4.36
N SER A 86 24.45 3.39 -5.49
CA SER A 86 24.23 3.96 -6.81
C SER A 86 22.93 3.47 -7.46
N THR A 87 22.23 2.54 -6.81
CA THR A 87 21.09 1.81 -7.38
C THR A 87 19.75 2.42 -6.93
N ASN A 88 18.79 2.40 -7.85
CA ASN A 88 17.38 2.66 -7.57
C ASN A 88 16.67 1.35 -7.24
N TYR A 89 16.07 1.26 -6.06
CA TYR A 89 15.31 0.10 -5.61
C TYR A 89 13.82 0.41 -5.63
N THR A 90 13.02 -0.55 -6.08
CA THR A 90 11.57 -0.60 -5.88
C THR A 90 11.27 -1.62 -4.80
N ILE A 91 10.49 -1.20 -3.81
CA ILE A 91 10.03 -2.01 -2.70
C ILE A 91 8.54 -2.22 -2.87
N GLU A 92 8.10 -3.47 -2.78
CA GLU A 92 6.69 -3.86 -2.84
C GLU A 92 6.30 -4.51 -1.51
N VAL A 93 5.20 -4.09 -0.91
CA VAL A 93 4.64 -4.65 0.33
C VAL A 93 3.20 -5.07 0.09
N ASN A 94 2.86 -6.29 0.52
CA ASN A 94 1.49 -6.81 0.48
C ASN A 94 1.15 -7.52 1.79
N SER A 95 -0.13 -7.48 2.18
CA SER A 95 -0.67 -8.37 3.20
C SER A 95 -0.86 -9.78 2.65
N MET A 96 -0.74 -10.77 3.54
CA MET A 96 -0.83 -12.20 3.22
C MET A 96 -1.71 -12.93 4.24
N ASP A 97 -2.59 -13.81 3.78
CA ASP A 97 -3.38 -14.70 4.62
C ASP A 97 -2.58 -15.94 5.06
N VAL A 98 -3.19 -16.78 5.90
CA VAL A 98 -2.54 -17.99 6.44
C VAL A 98 -2.24 -19.06 5.38
N ASP A 99 -2.89 -18.98 4.22
CA ASP A 99 -2.74 -19.90 3.09
C ASP A 99 -1.72 -19.37 2.05
N GLY A 100 -1.14 -18.19 2.29
CA GLY A 100 -0.18 -17.55 1.41
C GLY A 100 -0.79 -16.67 0.32
N GLY A 101 -2.12 -16.49 0.33
CA GLY A 101 -2.85 -15.61 -0.57
C GLY A 101 -2.63 -14.14 -0.20
N THR A 102 -2.57 -13.25 -1.19
CA THR A 102 -2.60 -11.81 -0.94
C THR A 102 -4.02 -11.31 -0.81
N PHE A 103 -4.27 -10.50 0.21
CA PHE A 103 -5.55 -9.82 0.40
C PHE A 103 -5.31 -8.33 0.69
N GLY A 104 -6.32 -7.50 0.45
CA GLY A 104 -6.16 -6.06 0.42
C GLY A 104 -5.31 -5.58 -0.76
N SER A 105 -5.11 -4.28 -0.83
CA SER A 105 -4.23 -3.61 -1.81
C SER A 105 -2.82 -3.45 -1.26
N GLY A 106 -1.84 -3.93 -2.01
CA GLY A 106 -0.43 -3.68 -1.72
C GLY A 106 0.02 -2.28 -2.13
N GLN A 107 1.18 -1.87 -1.64
CA GLN A 107 1.85 -0.65 -2.06
C GLN A 107 3.25 -0.93 -2.60
N ASN A 108 3.74 -0.01 -3.41
CA ASN A 108 5.13 0.01 -3.81
C ASN A 108 5.69 1.43 -3.74
N ILE A 109 7.01 1.51 -3.57
CA ILE A 109 7.75 2.76 -3.58
C ILE A 109 9.09 2.54 -4.26
N SER A 110 9.54 3.53 -5.03
CA SER A 110 10.89 3.54 -5.59
C SER A 110 11.75 4.54 -4.84
N ILE A 111 12.95 4.12 -4.44
CA ILE A 111 13.90 4.93 -3.71
C ILE A 111 15.30 4.79 -4.32
N ARG A 112 16.00 5.91 -4.41
CA ARG A 112 17.41 5.92 -4.76
C ARG A 112 18.23 5.92 -3.49
N MET A 113 19.13 4.96 -3.34
CA MET A 113 20.15 5.07 -2.31
C MET A 113 21.03 6.26 -2.70
N GLN A 114 21.03 7.33 -1.91
CA GLN A 114 21.98 8.44 -2.05
C GLN A 114 22.46 8.77 -0.64
N ASN A 115 23.77 8.84 -0.45
CA ASN A 115 24.38 9.37 0.76
C ASN A 115 24.33 10.90 0.77
#